data_AF-A0A351Z701-F1
#
_entry.id   AF-A0A351Z701-F1
#
_cell.length_a   1.000
_cell.length_b   1.000
_cell.length_c   1.000
_cell.angle_alpha   90.00
_cell.angle_beta   90.00
_cell.angle_gamma   90.00
#
_symmetry.space_group_name_H-M   'P 1'
#
loop_
_entity.id
_entity.type
_entity.pdbx_description
1 polymer ?
#
loop_
_entity_poly.entity_id
_entity_poly.type
_entity_poly.pdbx_seq_one_letter_code
_entity_poly.pdbx_strand_id
1 'polypeptide(L)'
;MRAVRNLFADIPGEMPDEIYTQIIRTDDIRIERIVSRGQASPPGFWYDQETNEWVLLVKGSASLRFHDGREIALAPGDHLLIPRHVRHRVERTA
;
A
#
# COMPACT_ATOMS: atom_id res chain seq x y z
N MET A 1 26.08 9.54 10.66
CA MET A 1 24.74 8.95 10.44
C MET A 1 24.44 8.99 8.95
N ARG A 2 24.03 7.89 8.32
CA ARG A 2 23.61 7.96 6.91
C ARG A 2 22.27 8.71 6.88
N ALA A 3 22.29 9.92 6.32
CA ALA A 3 21.09 10.74 6.11
C ALA A 3 20.14 10.16 5.04
N VAL A 4 20.54 9.07 4.37
CA VAL A 4 19.81 8.44 3.28
C VAL A 4 19.26 7.10 3.73
N ARG A 5 17.94 6.91 3.60
CA ARG A 5 17.23 5.64 3.80
C ARG A 5 16.94 5.00 2.45
N ASN A 6 16.82 3.67 2.41
CA ASN A 6 16.54 2.90 1.20
C ASN A 6 15.25 2.08 1.39
N LEU A 7 14.32 2.15 0.44
CA LEU A 7 13.03 1.44 0.53
C LEU A 7 13.19 -0.09 0.60
N PHE A 8 14.26 -0.63 0.03
CA PHE A 8 14.57 -2.06 -0.05
C PHE A 8 15.43 -2.59 1.11
N ALA A 9 15.87 -1.71 2.02
CA ALA A 9 16.65 -2.11 3.18
C ALA A 9 15.74 -2.57 4.34
N ASP A 10 16.33 -3.38 5.23
CA ASP A 10 15.72 -3.80 6.51
C ASP A 10 14.39 -4.55 6.36
N ILE A 11 14.26 -5.35 5.30
CA ILE A 11 13.12 -6.24 5.09
C ILE A 11 13.45 -7.61 5.71
N PRO A 12 12.71 -8.05 6.75
CA PRO A 12 12.96 -9.35 7.37
C PRO A 12 12.65 -10.51 6.41
N GLY A 13 13.28 -11.65 6.68
CA GLY A 13 13.06 -12.89 5.92
C GLY A 13 11.63 -13.42 6.09
N GLU A 14 11.15 -13.45 7.33
CA GLU A 14 9.80 -13.87 7.69
C GLU A 14 8.93 -12.66 8.05
N MET A 15 7.69 -12.67 7.58
CA MET A 15 6.77 -11.54 7.72
C MET A 15 5.32 -12.04 7.55
N PRO A 16 4.68 -12.57 8.62
CA PRO A 16 3.32 -13.11 8.54
C PRO A 16 2.29 -12.01 8.22
N ASP A 17 2.51 -10.81 8.76
CA ASP A 17 1.68 -9.63 8.53
C ASP A 17 2.45 -8.57 7.74
N GLU A 18 1.75 -7.69 7.05
CA GLU A 18 2.38 -6.57 6.35
C GLU A 18 3.16 -5.67 7.32
N ILE A 19 4.30 -5.15 6.85
CA ILE A 19 5.11 -4.20 7.63
C ILE A 19 4.83 -2.80 7.14
N TYR A 20 4.34 -1.96 8.06
CA TYR A 20 4.10 -0.55 7.86
C TYR A 20 5.22 0.27 8.48
N THR A 21 5.91 1.08 7.69
CA THR A 21 6.96 2.00 8.15
C THR A 21 6.56 3.43 7.84
N GLN A 22 6.29 4.23 8.86
CA GLN A 22 6.05 5.66 8.68
C GLN A 22 7.37 6.38 8.33
N ILE A 23 7.43 6.99 7.14
CA ILE A 23 8.60 7.75 6.68
C ILE A 23 8.44 9.23 7.04
N ILE A 24 7.27 9.81 6.75
CA ILE A 24 6.91 11.19 7.11
C ILE A 24 5.53 11.18 7.74
N ARG A 25 5.35 11.97 8.81
CA ARG A 25 4.04 12.31 9.35
C ARG A 25 4.01 13.76 9.77
N THR A 26 3.03 14.46 9.24
CA THR A 26 2.63 15.83 9.59
C THR A 26 1.12 15.83 9.82
N ASP A 27 0.55 17.00 10.04
CA ASP A 27 -0.90 17.16 10.15
C ASP A 27 -1.61 16.94 8.80
N ASP A 28 -0.96 17.29 7.69
CA ASP A 28 -1.57 17.24 6.35
C ASP A 28 -1.15 16.02 5.51
N ILE A 29 0.06 15.49 5.75
CA ILE A 29 0.68 14.46 4.91
C ILE A 29 1.21 13.31 5.76
N ARG A 30 0.89 12.08 5.31
CA ARG A 30 1.53 10.84 5.75
C ARG A 30 2.19 10.18 4.54
N ILE A 31 3.47 9.86 4.66
CA ILE A 31 4.17 8.99 3.71
C ILE A 31 4.59 7.73 4.47
N GLU A 32 4.16 6.59 3.98
CA GLU A 32 4.45 5.28 4.54
C GLU A 32 5.03 4.33 3.49
N ARG A 33 5.88 3.42 3.94
CA ARG A 33 6.30 2.25 3.18
C ARG A 33 5.53 1.06 3.71
N ILE A 34 4.91 0.32 2.82
CA ILE A 34 4.26 -0.95 3.11
C ILE A 34 5.08 -2.05 2.44
N VAL A 35 5.37 -3.13 3.17
CA VAL A 35 5.97 -4.34 2.62
C VAL A 35 4.97 -5.47 2.80
N SER A 36 4.62 -6.12 1.69
CA SER A 36 3.73 -7.27 1.62
C SER A 36 4.46 -8.47 0.98
N ARG A 37 4.04 -9.68 1.32
CA ARG A 37 4.52 -11.00 0.88
C ARG A 37 3.34 -11.96 0.69
N GLY A 38 2.36 -11.58 -0.11
CA GLY A 38 1.19 -12.42 -0.39
C GLY A 38 -0.06 -12.09 0.44
N GLN A 39 0.03 -11.14 1.37
CA GLN A 39 -1.14 -10.67 2.10
C GLN A 39 -2.15 -10.00 1.17
N ALA A 40 -3.41 -10.08 1.58
CA ALA A 40 -4.54 -9.42 0.98
C ALA A 40 -5.46 -8.93 2.11
N SER A 41 -6.34 -7.98 1.79
CA SER A 41 -7.36 -7.54 2.74
C SER A 41 -8.24 -8.72 3.17
N PRO A 42 -8.59 -8.85 4.47
CA PRO A 42 -9.44 -9.93 4.96
C PRO A 42 -10.79 -10.02 4.22
N PRO A 43 -11.45 -11.19 4.22
CA PRO A 43 -12.79 -11.33 3.65
C PRO A 43 -13.78 -10.33 4.26
N GLY A 44 -14.55 -9.65 3.40
CA GLY A 44 -15.53 -8.64 3.81
C GLY A 44 -14.94 -7.27 4.20
N PHE A 45 -13.62 -7.15 4.31
CA PHE A 45 -12.97 -5.87 4.64
C PHE A 45 -12.86 -4.95 3.42
N TRP A 46 -13.13 -3.66 3.66
CA TRP A 46 -12.97 -2.57 2.71
C TRP A 46 -12.36 -1.37 3.44
N TYR A 47 -11.33 -0.77 2.87
CA TYR A 47 -10.87 0.55 3.27
C TYR A 47 -11.93 1.58 2.90
N ASP A 48 -12.16 2.53 3.81
CA ASP A 48 -12.94 3.76 3.60
C ASP A 48 -12.22 4.84 4.41
N GLN A 49 -11.49 5.72 3.72
CA GLN A 49 -10.58 6.67 4.34
C GLN A 49 -11.10 8.09 4.18
N GLU A 50 -10.92 8.90 5.22
CA GLU A 50 -11.26 10.34 5.24
C GLU A 50 -10.33 11.18 4.33
N THR A 51 -9.12 10.70 4.08
CA THR A 51 -8.10 11.38 3.27
C THR A 51 -7.97 10.73 1.90
N ASN A 52 -7.51 11.51 0.92
CA ASN A 52 -7.05 10.95 -0.35
C ASN A 52 -5.78 10.12 -0.11
N GLU A 53 -5.65 9.00 -0.81
CA GLU A 53 -4.47 8.15 -0.80
C GLU A 53 -3.83 8.14 -2.19
N TRP A 54 -2.54 8.42 -2.27
CA TRP A 54 -1.76 8.12 -3.48
C TRP A 54 -0.85 6.94 -3.18
N VAL A 55 -0.97 5.89 -3.99
CA VAL A 55 -0.22 4.64 -3.82
C VAL A 55 0.64 4.40 -5.06
N LEU A 56 1.89 3.97 -4.84
CA LEU A 56 2.86 3.60 -5.86
C LEU A 56 3.38 2.20 -5.55
N LEU A 57 3.32 1.30 -6.53
CA LEU A 57 3.98 0.01 -6.41
C LEU A 57 5.45 0.13 -6.80
N VAL A 58 6.36 -0.03 -5.84
CA VAL A 58 7.80 0.11 -6.07
C VAL A 58 8.43 -1.19 -6.58
N LYS A 59 7.96 -2.35 -6.11
CA LYS A 59 8.46 -3.68 -6.48
C LYS A 59 7.39 -4.74 -6.24
N GLY A 60 7.43 -5.83 -7.02
CA GLY A 60 6.48 -6.93 -6.91
C GLY A 60 5.28 -6.73 -7.82
N SER A 61 4.13 -7.25 -7.40
CA SER A 61 2.83 -7.06 -8.05
C SER A 61 1.74 -6.89 -7.00
N ALA A 62 0.69 -6.16 -7.35
CA ALA A 62 -0.48 -6.02 -6.50
C ALA A 62 -1.74 -5.90 -7.36
N SER A 63 -2.90 -6.22 -6.78
CA SER A 63 -4.18 -5.86 -7.38
C SER A 63 -5.10 -5.23 -6.33
N LEU A 64 -5.75 -4.14 -6.72
CA LEU A 64 -6.73 -3.43 -5.92
C LEU A 64 -8.11 -3.66 -6.50
N ARG A 65 -9.09 -3.93 -5.64
CA ARG A 65 -10.49 -4.00 -6.01
C ARG A 65 -11.26 -2.85 -5.38
N PHE A 66 -12.12 -2.23 -6.16
CA PHE A 66 -12.97 -1.13 -5.76
C PHE A 66 -14.41 -1.60 -5.58
N HIS A 67 -15.15 -0.92 -4.70
CA HIS A 67 -16.52 -1.30 -4.37
C HIS A 67 -17.48 -1.15 -5.56
N ASP A 68 -17.13 -0.34 -6.56
CA ASP A 68 -17.87 -0.21 -7.82
C ASP A 68 -17.61 -1.36 -8.82
N GLY A 69 -16.82 -2.36 -8.43
CA GLY A 69 -16.53 -3.55 -9.23
C GLY A 69 -15.27 -3.47 -10.07
N ARG A 70 -14.60 -2.31 -10.15
CA ARG A 70 -13.30 -2.20 -10.83
C ARG A 70 -12.24 -3.01 -10.10
N GLU A 71 -11.38 -3.68 -10.86
CA GLU A 71 -10.14 -4.30 -10.36
C GLU A 71 -8.97 -3.75 -11.18
N ILE A 72 -7.93 -3.29 -10.49
CA ILE A 72 -6.76 -2.66 -11.09
C ILE A 72 -5.54 -3.48 -10.67
N ALA A 73 -4.83 -4.03 -11.65
CA ALA A 73 -3.52 -4.64 -11.43
C ALA A 73 -2.44 -3.57 -11.51
N LEU A 74 -1.43 -3.69 -10.65
CA LEU A 74 -0.28 -2.79 -10.57
C LEU A 74 1.01 -3.58 -10.81
N ALA A 75 1.86 -3.03 -11.66
CA ALA A 75 3.24 -3.42 -11.89
C ALA A 75 4.20 -2.39 -11.29
N PRO A 76 5.50 -2.72 -11.11
CA PRO A 76 6.47 -1.77 -10.56
C PRO A 76 6.52 -0.48 -11.38
N GLY A 77 6.35 0.65 -10.70
CA GLY A 77 6.27 1.99 -11.30
C GLY A 77 4.83 2.51 -11.44
N ASP A 78 3.82 1.65 -11.40
CA ASP A 78 2.42 2.06 -11.48
C ASP A 78 1.99 2.77 -10.19
N HIS A 79 1.22 3.83 -10.36
CA HIS A 79 0.65 4.58 -9.25
C HIS A 79 -0.78 5.03 -9.55
N LEU A 80 -1.56 5.30 -8.52
CA LEU A 80 -2.89 5.87 -8.64
C LEU A 80 -3.26 6.70 -7.42
N LEU A 81 -4.20 7.62 -7.65
CA LEU A 81 -4.90 8.34 -6.60
C LEU A 81 -6.21 7.61 -6.30
N ILE A 82 -6.45 7.34 -5.02
CA ILE A 82 -7.70 6.88 -4.47
C ILE A 82 -8.29 8.05 -3.68
N PRO A 83 -9.36 8.69 -4.19
CA PRO A 83 -10.01 9.77 -3.47
C PRO A 83 -10.60 9.30 -2.13
N ARG A 84 -10.73 10.21 -1.16
CA ARG A 84 -11.43 9.93 0.11
C ARG A 84 -12.80 9.29 -0.14
N HIS A 85 -13.18 8.38 0.75
CA HIS A 85 -14.42 7.59 0.68
C HIS A 85 -14.58 6.70 -0.55
N VAL A 86 -13.55 6.55 -1.38
CA VAL A 86 -13.55 5.54 -2.44
C VAL A 86 -13.15 4.21 -1.82
N ARG A 87 -14.18 3.39 -1.56
CA ARG A 87 -14.01 2.09 -0.93
C ARG A 87 -13.22 1.14 -1.82
N HIS A 88 -12.14 0.61 -1.28
CA HIS A 88 -11.23 -0.28 -1.98
C HIS A 88 -10.65 -1.34 -1.05
N ARG A 89 -9.99 -2.35 -1.61
CA ARG A 89 -9.29 -3.40 -0.87
C ARG A 89 -8.11 -3.93 -1.67
N VAL A 90 -7.13 -4.48 -0.97
CA VAL A 90 -6.04 -5.24 -1.59
C VAL A 90 -6.57 -6.65 -1.87
N GLU A 91 -6.62 -7.02 -3.15
CA GLU A 91 -7.08 -8.34 -3.57
C GLU A 91 -5.93 -9.35 -3.52
N ARG A 92 -4.73 -8.96 -3.97
CA ARG A 92 -3.53 -9.81 -3.99
C ARG A 92 -2.25 -8.97 -3.92
N THR A 93 -1.17 -9.55 -3.39
CA THR A 93 0.22 -9.07 -3.50
C THR A 93 1.15 -10.24 -3.83
N ALA A 94 2.30 -9.99 -4.47
CA ALA A 94 3.36 -10.98 -4.67
C ALA A 94 4.72 -10.33 -4.94
#